data_AF-A0A519S0T7-F1
#
_entry.id   AF-A0A519S0T7-F1
#
_cell.length_a   1.000
_cell.length_b   1.000
_cell.length_c   1.000
_cell.angle_alpha   90.00
_cell.angle_beta   90.00
_cell.angle_gamma   90.00
#
_symmetry.space_group_name_H-M   'P 1'
#
loop_
_entity.id
_entity.type
_entity.pdbx_description
1 polymer ?
#
loop_
_entity_poly.entity_id
_entity_poly.type
_entity_poly.pdbx_seq_one_letter_code
_entity_poly.pdbx_strand_id
1 'polypeptide(L)'
;MNCPACYRLARKAAHSFCPACARLLFDGRQAATTLPFAAQDLPSMLREELVKTIRRISISGVQYKVSLLLTTTNALVVSPERGPYEYLLKPPPRSFDLKHAEQVPANEHFTMQLARQVFGLPVAACGLLPFADGRPAAYLTRRFDVLPTGERLLQEDFAQLTERSRS
;
A
#
# COMPACT_ATOMS: atom_id res chain seq x y z
N MET A 1 14.29 -2.53 16.70
CA MET A 1 13.64 -2.72 15.39
C MET A 1 13.50 -1.38 14.68
N ASN A 2 13.56 -1.38 13.35
CA ASN A 2 13.41 -0.17 12.54
C ASN A 2 11.94 0.15 12.28
N CYS A 3 11.62 1.42 12.10
CA CYS A 3 10.30 1.85 11.70
C CYS A 3 9.98 1.31 10.28
N PRO A 4 8.85 0.62 10.08
CA PRO A 4 8.51 0.00 8.79
C PRO A 4 8.22 1.02 7.66
N ALA A 5 8.13 2.31 7.99
CA ALA A 5 7.86 3.38 7.02
C ALA A 5 9.05 4.30 6.72
N CYS A 6 10.16 4.24 7.46
CA CYS A 6 11.32 5.11 7.18
C CYS A 6 12.68 4.50 7.48
N TYR A 7 12.73 3.24 7.92
CA TYR A 7 13.94 2.53 8.32
C TYR A 7 14.74 3.12 9.49
N ARG A 8 14.32 4.26 10.06
CA ARG A 8 14.96 4.81 11.27
C ARG A 8 14.70 3.91 12.47
N LEU A 9 15.67 3.82 13.37
CA LEU A 9 15.54 3.13 14.65
C LEU A 9 14.32 3.67 15.43
N ALA A 10 13.37 2.79 15.75
CA ALA A 10 12.24 3.14 16.59
C ALA A 10 12.69 3.20 18.07
N ARG A 11 12.61 4.38 18.69
CA ARG A 11 13.06 4.61 20.09
C ARG A 11 12.10 4.08 21.16
N LYS A 12 10.87 3.71 20.79
CA LYS A 12 9.84 3.11 21.66
C LYS A 12 9.27 1.86 20.99
N ALA A 13 8.80 0.93 21.84
CA ALA A 13 8.08 -0.32 21.58
C ALA A 13 8.30 -0.98 20.20
N ALA A 14 8.75 -2.22 20.23
CA ALA A 14 9.14 -3.08 19.11
C ALA A 14 8.13 -3.26 17.93
N HIS A 15 6.96 -2.62 17.97
CA HIS A 15 5.85 -2.86 17.04
C HIS A 15 5.09 -1.57 16.67
N SER A 16 5.80 -0.46 16.46
CA SER A 16 5.15 0.83 16.16
C SER A 16 5.86 1.66 15.10
N PHE A 17 5.08 2.47 14.38
CA PHE A 17 5.60 3.52 13.52
C PHE A 17 6.21 4.65 14.35
N CYS A 18 7.29 5.27 13.88
CA CYS A 18 7.82 6.45 14.56
C CYS A 18 6.80 7.61 14.50
N PRO A 19 6.81 8.57 15.45
CA PRO A 19 5.81 9.64 15.51
C PRO A 19 5.68 10.44 14.20
N ALA A 20 6.80 10.67 13.50
CA ALA A 20 6.79 11.36 12.22
C ALA A 20 6.08 10.55 11.13
N CYS A 21 6.38 9.26 11.00
CA CYS A 21 5.71 8.38 10.04
C CYS A 21 4.24 8.18 10.38
N ALA A 22 3.87 8.06 11.67
CA ALA A 22 2.48 7.96 12.09
C ALA A 22 1.67 9.20 11.68
N ARG A 23 2.26 10.40 11.83
CA ARG A 23 1.64 11.66 11.37
C ARG A 23 1.42 11.70 9.87
N LEU A 24 2.43 11.30 9.10
CA LEU A 24 2.39 11.37 7.63
C LEU A 24 1.46 10.32 7.01
N LEU A 25 1.55 9.09 7.51
CA LEU A 25 0.85 7.95 6.95
C LEU A 25 -0.57 7.84 7.50
N PHE A 26 -0.76 8.02 8.82
CA PHE A 26 -2.01 7.74 9.52
C PHE A 26 -2.63 8.95 10.24
N ASP A 27 -2.25 10.17 9.87
CA ASP A 27 -2.72 11.42 10.52
C ASP A 27 -2.49 11.45 12.04
N GLY A 28 -1.44 10.77 12.51
CA GLY A 28 -1.04 10.71 13.91
C GLY A 28 -1.75 9.61 14.69
N ARG A 29 -2.69 8.89 14.08
CA ARG A 29 -3.30 7.70 14.66
C ARG A 29 -2.28 6.57 14.79
N GLN A 30 -2.51 5.72 15.78
CA GLN A 30 -1.77 4.46 15.87
C GLN A 30 -2.25 3.49 14.79
N ALA A 31 -1.32 2.68 14.29
CA ALA A 31 -1.60 1.62 13.34
C ALA A 31 -0.70 0.43 13.66
N ALA A 32 -1.26 -0.77 13.54
CA ALA A 32 -0.52 -2.02 13.65
C ALA A 32 0.54 -2.11 12.55
N THR A 33 1.70 -2.66 12.89
CA THR A 33 2.81 -2.86 11.93
C THR A 33 2.69 -4.16 11.15
N THR A 34 1.62 -4.92 11.34
CA THR A 34 1.36 -6.21 10.70
C THR A 34 -0.08 -6.23 10.20
N LEU A 35 -0.31 -6.76 9.00
CA LEU A 35 -1.64 -6.94 8.45
C LEU A 35 -2.36 -8.10 9.16
N PRO A 36 -3.64 -7.97 9.52
CA PRO A 36 -4.37 -8.98 10.31
C PRO A 36 -4.84 -10.20 9.50
N PHE A 37 -4.36 -10.36 8.27
CA PHE A 37 -4.75 -11.42 7.34
C PHE A 37 -3.53 -12.01 6.61
N ALA A 38 -3.70 -13.20 6.04
CA ALA A 38 -2.70 -13.85 5.22
C ALA A 38 -2.79 -13.38 3.75
N ALA A 39 -1.65 -13.36 3.03
CA ALA A 39 -1.64 -12.95 1.62
C ALA A 39 -2.48 -13.85 0.69
N GLN A 40 -2.68 -15.12 1.09
CA GLN A 40 -3.53 -16.08 0.35
C GLN A 40 -5.02 -15.80 0.51
N ASP A 41 -5.42 -15.11 1.57
CA ASP A 41 -6.84 -14.82 1.86
C ASP A 41 -7.31 -13.55 1.13
N LEU A 42 -6.38 -12.75 0.60
CA LEU A 42 -6.73 -11.56 -0.17
C LEU A 42 -7.79 -11.82 -1.25
N PRO A 43 -7.70 -12.84 -2.12
CA PRO A 43 -8.71 -13.09 -3.14
C PRO A 43 -10.13 -13.32 -2.60
N SER A 44 -10.31 -13.92 -1.42
CA SER A 44 -11.65 -14.14 -0.85
C SER A 44 -12.21 -12.86 -0.18
N MET A 45 -11.35 -11.90 0.14
CA MET A 45 -11.74 -10.62 0.74
C MET A 45 -12.10 -9.53 -0.30
N LEU A 46 -11.90 -9.81 -1.59
CA LEU A 46 -12.09 -8.84 -2.67
C LEU A 46 -13.37 -9.13 -3.45
N ARG A 47 -13.95 -8.08 -4.04
CA ARG A 47 -15.08 -8.20 -4.96
C ARG A 47 -14.69 -9.07 -6.17
N GLU A 48 -15.65 -9.83 -6.69
CA GLU A 48 -15.41 -10.78 -7.79
C GLU A 48 -14.74 -10.14 -9.01
N GLU A 49 -15.08 -8.90 -9.36
CA GLU A 49 -14.50 -8.20 -10.50
C GLU A 49 -13.01 -7.95 -10.31
N LEU A 50 -12.61 -7.59 -9.09
CA LEU A 50 -11.21 -7.40 -8.75
C LEU A 50 -10.47 -8.75 -8.73
N VAL A 51 -11.10 -9.82 -8.24
CA VAL A 51 -10.55 -11.18 -8.30
C VAL A 51 -10.34 -11.64 -9.74
N LYS A 52 -11.34 -11.42 -10.62
CA LYS A 52 -11.25 -11.71 -12.06
C LYS A 52 -10.13 -10.90 -12.71
N THR A 53 -9.98 -9.64 -12.30
CA THR A 53 -8.92 -8.74 -12.77
C THR A 53 -7.54 -9.22 -12.33
N ILE A 54 -7.34 -9.59 -11.06
CA ILE A 54 -6.08 -10.16 -10.53
C ILE A 54 -5.69 -11.43 -11.29
N ARG A 55 -6.68 -12.31 -11.56
CA ARG A 55 -6.46 -13.55 -12.32
C ARG A 55 -6.07 -13.30 -13.79
N ARG A 56 -6.56 -12.21 -14.41
CA ARG A 56 -6.20 -11.82 -15.79
C ARG A 56 -4.89 -11.05 -15.88
N ILE A 57 -4.60 -10.23 -14.87
CA ILE A 57 -3.40 -9.39 -14.77
C ILE A 57 -2.11 -10.22 -14.67
N SER A 58 -2.20 -11.50 -14.30
CA SER A 58 -1.06 -12.45 -14.29
C SER A 58 -0.31 -12.56 -15.62
N ILE A 59 -0.87 -12.01 -16.71
CA ILE A 59 -0.33 -12.06 -18.08
C ILE A 59 0.31 -10.73 -18.52
N SER A 60 0.03 -9.58 -17.88
CA SER A 60 0.43 -8.25 -18.39
C SER A 60 1.46 -7.47 -17.54
N GLY A 61 2.00 -8.06 -16.48
CA GLY A 61 3.00 -7.40 -15.61
C GLY A 61 2.45 -6.26 -14.74
N VAL A 62 1.14 -6.01 -14.75
CA VAL A 62 0.51 -5.00 -13.87
C VAL A 62 0.43 -5.54 -12.43
N GLN A 63 0.78 -4.74 -11.43
CA GLN A 63 0.60 -5.12 -10.03
C GLN A 63 -0.81 -4.75 -9.57
N TYR A 64 -1.56 -5.70 -9.00
CA TYR A 64 -2.87 -5.39 -8.43
C TYR A 64 -2.73 -4.62 -7.12
N LYS A 65 -3.74 -3.78 -6.84
CA LYS A 65 -3.83 -2.95 -5.64
C LYS A 65 -5.14 -3.22 -4.92
N VAL A 66 -5.09 -3.19 -3.59
CA VAL A 66 -6.23 -3.42 -2.70
C VAL A 66 -6.44 -2.20 -1.82
N SER A 67 -7.68 -1.75 -1.69
CA SER A 67 -8.02 -0.66 -0.77
C SER A 67 -8.13 -1.19 0.66
N LEU A 68 -7.47 -0.51 1.60
CA LEU A 68 -7.60 -0.77 3.03
C LEU A 68 -8.17 0.44 3.77
N LEU A 69 -8.79 0.18 4.92
CA LEU A 69 -9.19 1.20 5.90
C LEU A 69 -8.48 0.96 7.24
N LEU A 70 -8.18 2.04 7.95
CA LEU A 70 -7.65 1.99 9.32
C LEU A 70 -8.79 1.99 10.35
N THR A 71 -9.05 0.85 10.97
CA THR A 71 -10.12 0.67 11.98
C THR A 71 -9.83 1.42 13.28
N THR A 72 -10.84 1.59 14.13
CA THR A 72 -10.69 2.16 15.49
C THR A 72 -9.79 1.33 16.40
N THR A 73 -9.65 0.04 16.11
CA THR A 73 -8.74 -0.89 16.79
C THR A 73 -7.30 -0.85 16.24
N ASN A 74 -6.97 0.15 15.43
CA ASN A 74 -5.66 0.38 14.82
C ASN A 74 -5.23 -0.69 13.80
N ALA A 75 -6.17 -1.51 13.29
CA ALA A 75 -5.88 -2.52 12.28
C ALA A 75 -6.14 -1.97 10.86
N LEU A 76 -5.33 -2.41 9.90
CA LEU A 76 -5.57 -2.16 8.48
C LEU A 76 -6.34 -3.35 7.90
N VAL A 77 -7.59 -3.12 7.49
CA VAL A 77 -8.48 -4.18 7.00
C VAL A 77 -8.89 -3.92 5.55
N VAL A 78 -9.10 -5.00 4.80
CA VAL A 78 -9.70 -4.91 3.47
C VAL A 78 -11.13 -4.43 3.64
N SER A 79 -11.49 -3.38 2.91
CA SER A 79 -12.87 -2.89 2.89
C SER A 79 -13.37 -2.78 1.46
N PRO A 80 -14.56 -3.34 1.14
CA PRO A 80 -15.23 -3.05 -0.12
C PRO A 80 -15.83 -1.64 -0.12
N GLU A 81 -15.95 -0.99 1.03
CA GLU A 81 -16.51 0.35 1.20
C GLU A 81 -15.42 1.41 1.08
N ARG A 82 -15.79 2.53 0.44
CA ARG A 82 -14.93 3.70 0.30
C ARG A 82 -15.16 4.61 1.50
N GLY A 83 -14.10 5.22 2.03
CA GLY A 83 -14.20 6.10 3.18
C GLY A 83 -12.96 6.96 3.40
N PRO A 84 -12.99 7.88 4.39
CA PRO A 84 -11.81 8.60 4.82
C PRO A 84 -10.76 7.62 5.34
N TYR A 85 -9.47 7.96 5.19
CA TYR A 85 -8.35 7.09 5.56
C TYR A 85 -8.27 5.82 4.70
N GLU A 86 -8.44 5.96 3.38
CA GLU A 86 -8.20 4.91 2.40
C GLU A 86 -6.70 4.77 2.09
N TYR A 87 -6.19 3.55 2.16
CA TYR A 87 -4.82 3.19 1.82
C TYR A 87 -4.81 2.25 0.62
N LEU A 88 -3.72 2.27 -0.14
CA LEU A 88 -3.47 1.27 -1.18
C LEU A 88 -2.43 0.28 -0.69
N LEU A 89 -2.82 -0.99 -0.69
CA LEU A 89 -1.95 -2.12 -0.47
C LEU A 89 -1.55 -2.73 -1.82
N LYS A 90 -0.24 -2.88 -2.02
CA LYS A 90 0.36 -3.58 -3.14
C LYS A 90 1.09 -4.83 -2.62
N PRO A 91 0.42 -5.99 -2.67
CA PRO A 91 1.05 -7.26 -2.28
C PRO A 91 2.08 -7.72 -3.32
N PRO A 92 2.93 -8.71 -2.97
CA PRO A 92 3.76 -9.38 -3.96
C PRO A 92 2.93 -9.83 -5.18
N PRO A 93 3.37 -9.54 -6.42
CA PRO A 93 2.70 -10.01 -7.61
C PRO A 93 2.70 -11.55 -7.67
N ARG A 94 1.69 -12.11 -8.34
CA ARG A 94 1.57 -13.56 -8.60
C ARG A 94 2.02 -13.96 -10.01
N SER A 95 2.67 -13.06 -10.75
CA SER A 95 3.10 -13.33 -12.14
C SER A 95 4.25 -14.35 -12.14
N PHE A 96 4.14 -15.34 -13.03
CA PHE A 96 5.14 -16.39 -13.21
C PHE A 96 6.43 -15.87 -13.88
N ASP A 97 6.39 -14.70 -14.53
CA ASP A 97 7.51 -14.14 -15.28
C ASP A 97 8.50 -13.34 -14.40
N LEU A 98 8.13 -13.09 -13.13
CA LEU A 98 8.97 -12.36 -12.18
C LEU A 98 9.73 -13.31 -11.26
N LYS A 99 11.04 -13.44 -11.51
CA LYS A 99 11.95 -14.30 -10.73
C LYS A 99 11.97 -13.99 -9.22
N HIS A 100 11.75 -12.73 -8.84
CA HIS A 100 11.82 -12.24 -7.46
C HIS A 100 10.57 -11.42 -7.08
N ALA A 101 9.39 -11.97 -7.37
CA ALA A 101 8.10 -11.31 -7.11
C ALA A 101 7.95 -10.88 -5.63
N GLU A 102 8.48 -11.65 -4.69
CA GLU A 102 8.48 -11.37 -3.25
C GLU A 102 9.24 -10.09 -2.87
N GLN A 103 10.20 -9.66 -3.68
CA GLN A 103 11.03 -8.47 -3.42
C GLN A 103 10.43 -7.19 -3.99
N VAL A 104 9.44 -7.29 -4.88
CA VAL A 104 8.82 -6.12 -5.54
C VAL A 104 8.32 -5.07 -4.54
N PRO A 105 7.57 -5.44 -3.47
CA PRO A 105 7.14 -4.45 -2.48
C PRO A 105 8.29 -3.76 -1.74
N ALA A 106 9.34 -4.51 -1.41
CA ALA A 106 10.51 -3.96 -0.72
C ALA A 106 11.31 -3.01 -1.64
N ASN A 107 11.43 -3.34 -2.93
CA ASN A 107 12.08 -2.49 -3.92
C ASN A 107 11.31 -1.18 -4.14
N GLU A 108 9.98 -1.26 -4.23
CA GLU A 108 9.13 -0.06 -4.34
C GLU A 108 9.28 0.81 -3.08
N HIS A 109 9.20 0.21 -1.88
CA HIS A 109 9.41 0.94 -0.63
C HIS A 109 10.79 1.62 -0.58
N PHE A 110 11.85 0.89 -0.91
CA PHE A 110 13.22 1.43 -0.91
C PHE A 110 13.35 2.63 -1.86
N THR A 111 12.82 2.51 -3.08
CA THR A 111 12.84 3.58 -4.08
C THR A 111 12.12 4.83 -3.57
N MET A 112 10.96 4.67 -2.93
CA MET A 112 10.19 5.76 -2.36
C MET A 112 10.90 6.42 -1.17
N GLN A 113 11.59 5.64 -0.33
CA GLN A 113 12.42 6.18 0.74
C GLN A 113 13.62 6.96 0.20
N LEU A 114 14.26 6.49 -0.87
CA LEU A 114 15.35 7.21 -1.52
C LEU A 114 14.87 8.57 -2.08
N ALA A 115 13.78 8.54 -2.85
CA ALA A 115 13.15 9.74 -3.42
C ALA A 115 12.82 10.77 -2.33
N ARG A 116 12.23 10.33 -1.21
CA ARG A 116 11.84 11.21 -0.11
C ARG A 116 13.02 11.70 0.72
N GLN A 117 13.88 10.78 1.19
CA GLN A 117 14.86 11.07 2.24
C GLN A 117 16.17 11.63 1.70
N VAL A 118 16.58 11.21 0.49
CA VAL A 118 17.85 11.63 -0.10
C VAL A 118 17.63 12.76 -1.10
N PHE A 119 16.62 12.64 -1.96
CA PHE A 119 16.36 13.63 -3.01
C PHE A 119 15.29 14.68 -2.65
N GLY A 120 14.63 14.55 -1.50
CA GLY A 120 13.63 15.53 -1.05
C GLY A 120 12.39 15.64 -1.95
N LEU A 121 12.12 14.63 -2.78
CA LEU A 121 11.01 14.66 -3.72
C LEU A 121 9.65 14.55 -3.00
N PRO A 122 8.62 15.28 -3.47
CA PRO A 122 7.28 15.23 -2.89
C PRO A 122 6.57 13.94 -3.29
N VAL A 123 6.87 12.87 -2.56
CA VAL A 123 6.28 11.54 -2.77
C VAL A 123 5.33 11.14 -1.65
N ALA A 124 4.37 10.26 -1.97
CA ALA A 124 3.42 9.75 -1.00
C ALA A 124 4.11 9.05 0.18
N ALA A 125 3.54 9.21 1.38
CA ALA A 125 3.97 8.45 2.54
C ALA A 125 3.66 6.96 2.32
N CYS A 126 4.63 6.10 2.63
CA CYS A 126 4.53 4.67 2.44
C CYS A 126 5.13 3.88 3.61
N GLY A 127 4.89 2.58 3.61
CA GLY A 127 5.50 1.62 4.52
C GLY A 127 5.47 0.20 3.98
N LEU A 128 6.24 -0.67 4.62
CA LEU A 128 6.35 -2.09 4.26
C LEU A 128 5.84 -2.95 5.42
N LEU A 129 4.71 -3.65 5.21
CA LEU A 129 4.02 -4.37 6.29
C LEU A 129 3.98 -5.89 6.06
N PRO A 130 4.50 -6.70 7.00
CA PRO A 130 4.33 -8.15 6.96
C PRO A 130 2.85 -8.55 7.09
N PHE A 131 2.52 -9.71 6.53
CA PHE A 131 1.25 -10.39 6.74
C PHE A 131 1.28 -11.20 8.05
N ALA A 132 0.11 -11.53 8.60
CA ALA A 132 -0.02 -12.27 9.85
C ALA A 132 0.62 -13.68 9.81
N ASP A 133 0.76 -14.24 8.61
CA ASP A 133 1.33 -15.56 8.34
C ASP A 133 2.87 -15.53 8.14
N GLY A 134 3.51 -14.37 8.34
CA GLY A 134 4.96 -14.22 8.18
C GLY A 134 5.45 -14.20 6.72
N ARG A 135 4.55 -14.18 5.73
CA ARG A 135 4.90 -14.10 4.31
C ARG A 135 5.42 -12.71 3.89
N PRO A 136 6.00 -12.59 2.67
CA PRO A 136 6.67 -11.37 2.24
C PRO A 136 5.79 -10.14 2.38
N ALA A 137 6.36 -9.08 2.94
CA ALA A 137 5.64 -7.87 3.26
C ALA A 137 5.02 -7.20 2.03
N ALA A 138 3.89 -6.55 2.22
CA ALA A 138 3.23 -5.75 1.20
C ALA A 138 3.56 -4.26 1.35
N TYR A 139 3.59 -3.57 0.22
CA TYR A 139 3.81 -2.14 0.17
C TYR A 139 2.48 -1.44 0.46
N LEU A 140 2.48 -0.54 1.44
CA LEU A 140 1.35 0.31 1.79
C LEU A 140 1.68 1.74 1.40
N THR A 141 0.75 2.43 0.75
CA THR A 141 0.83 3.87 0.55
C THR A 141 -0.48 4.53 0.90
N ARG A 142 -0.41 5.76 1.41
CA ARG A 142 -1.59 6.61 1.54
C ARG A 142 -2.04 7.05 0.14
N ARG A 143 -3.36 7.11 -0.07
CA ARG A 143 -3.94 7.76 -1.25
C ARG A 143 -3.80 9.27 -1.12
N PHE A 144 -3.20 9.91 -2.12
CA PHE A 144 -3.09 11.36 -2.19
C PHE A 144 -4.30 12.01 -2.88
N ASP A 145 -5.11 11.18 -3.55
CA ASP A 145 -6.32 11.57 -4.25
C ASP A 145 -7.58 11.46 -3.37
N VAL A 146 -7.46 11.20 -2.06
CA VAL A 146 -8.61 11.11 -1.13
C VAL A 146 -8.48 12.18 -0.04
N LEU A 147 -9.48 13.06 0.03
CA LEU A 147 -9.59 14.09 1.06
C LEU A 147 -10.05 13.51 2.41
N PRO A 148 -9.83 14.21 3.53
CA PRO A 148 -10.33 13.81 4.85
C PRO A 148 -11.86 13.66 4.91
N THR A 149 -12.59 14.31 4.00
CA THR A 149 -14.04 14.18 3.83
C THR A 149 -14.46 12.88 3.15
N GLY A 150 -13.50 12.10 2.61
CA GLY A 150 -13.74 10.91 1.79
C GLY A 150 -13.95 11.22 0.31
N GLU A 151 -13.98 12.50 -0.07
CA GLU A 151 -14.07 12.93 -1.46
C GLU A 151 -12.76 12.63 -2.21
N ARG A 152 -12.87 12.24 -3.48
CA ARG A 152 -11.70 12.04 -4.34
C ARG A 152 -11.40 13.27 -5.17
N LEU A 153 -10.13 13.67 -5.17
CA LEU A 153 -9.63 14.59 -6.16
C LEU A 153 -9.62 13.87 -7.52
N LEU A 154 -10.18 14.50 -8.54
CA LEU A 154 -10.10 14.00 -9.90
C LEU A 154 -8.63 14.05 -10.32
N GLN A 155 -7.99 12.89 -10.34
CA GLN A 155 -6.63 12.76 -10.80
C GLN A 155 -6.67 12.25 -12.23
N GLU A 156 -6.52 13.16 -13.19
CA GLU A 156 -6.34 12.78 -14.58
C GLU A 156 -4.93 12.22 -14.75
N ASP A 157 -4.82 10.97 -15.20
CA ASP A 157 -3.54 10.43 -15.61
C ASP A 157 -3.11 11.12 -16.93
N PHE A 158 -1.82 11.35 -17.15
CA PHE A 158 -1.32 11.97 -18.41
C PHE A 158 -1.76 11.22 -19.69
N ALA A 159 -2.10 9.93 -19.58
CA ALA A 159 -2.68 9.16 -20.67
C ALA A 159 -4.14 9.57 -21.00
N GLN A 160 -4.90 10.04 -20.00
CA GLN A 160 -6.26 10.56 -20.18
C GLN A 160 -6.23 11.98 -20.77
N LEU A 161 -5.24 12.79 -20.38
CA LEU A 161 -5.03 14.15 -20.90
C LEU A 161 -4.64 14.20 -22.39
N THR A 162 -4.19 13.09 -22.97
CA THR A 162 -3.70 13.05 -24.35
C THR A 162 -4.69 12.43 -25.35
N GLU A 163 -5.91 12.09 -24.92
CA GLU A 163 -6.97 11.44 -25.74
C GLU A 163 -6.52 10.21 -26.55
N ARG A 164 -5.33 9.66 -26.25
CA ARG A 164 -4.81 8.45 -26.89
C ARG A 164 -5.46 7.24 -26.24
N SER A 165 -6.74 7.07 -26.56
CA SER A 165 -7.42 5.79 -26.48
C SER A 165 -6.59 4.79 -27.27
N ARG A 166 -6.15 3.71 -26.63
CA ARG A 166 -5.46 2.60 -27.29
C ARG A 166 -6.35 2.10 -28.43
N SER A 167 -5.96 2.40 -29.67
CA SER A 167 -6.36 1.70 -30.89
C SER A 167 -5.59 0.39 -31.01
#